data_AF-A0A2E6XZK9-F1
#
_entry.id   AF-A0A2E6XZK9-F1
#
_cell.length_a   1.000
_cell.length_b   1.000
_cell.length_c   1.000
_cell.angle_alpha   90.00
_cell.angle_beta   90.00
_cell.angle_gamma   90.00
#
_symmetry.space_group_name_H-M   'P 1'
#
loop_
_entity.id
_entity.type
_entity.pdbx_description
1 polymer ?
#
loop_
_entity_poly.entity_id
_entity_poly.type
_entity_poly.pdbx_seq_one_letter_code
_entity_poly.pdbx_strand_id
1 'polypeptide(L)'
;MSGQRVVAAEELATDALAYLAGDLEHLGRFLALAGIGPSELRTAAAEPGFLIGVLEFYMGHESLLLAFCEARGHRPTEFAAARYALDAEGRQEAGLESDGDF
;
A
#
# COMPACT_ATOMS: atom_id res chain seq x y z
N MET A 1 -9.72 -0.75 -18.77
CA MET A 1 -9.80 -1.75 -17.67
C MET A 1 -8.68 -1.61 -16.62
N SER A 2 -7.73 -0.66 -16.76
CA SER A 2 -6.65 -0.46 -15.77
C SER A 2 -7.13 0.13 -14.44
N GLY A 3 -8.01 1.13 -14.46
CA GLY A 3 -8.49 1.81 -13.24
C GLY A 3 -9.19 0.90 -12.22
N GLN A 4 -9.91 -0.14 -12.65
CA GLN A 4 -10.56 -1.08 -11.73
C GLN A 4 -9.56 -1.84 -10.85
N ARG A 5 -8.36 -2.13 -11.37
CA ARG A 5 -7.31 -2.86 -10.63
C ARG A 5 -6.60 -1.96 -9.62
N VAL A 6 -6.43 -0.69 -9.96
CA VAL A 6 -5.83 0.32 -9.07
C VAL A 6 -6.74 0.57 -7.88
N VAL A 7 -8.03 0.83 -8.11
CA VAL A 7 -9.01 1.04 -7.04
C VAL A 7 -9.05 -0.16 -6.07
N ALA A 8 -9.11 -1.39 -6.58
CA ALA A 8 -9.08 -2.57 -5.73
C ALA A 8 -7.75 -2.72 -4.94
N ALA A 9 -6.63 -2.25 -5.51
CA ALA A 9 -5.34 -2.26 -4.84
C ALA A 9 -5.25 -1.21 -3.72
N GLU A 10 -5.79 -0.01 -3.95
CA GLU A 10 -5.90 1.06 -2.94
C GLU A 10 -6.81 0.62 -1.78
N GLU A 11 -7.95 0.00 -2.09
CA GLU A 11 -8.87 -0.55 -1.09
C GLU A 11 -8.20 -1.62 -0.22
N LEU A 12 -7.47 -2.56 -0.84
CA LEU A 12 -6.73 -3.59 -0.10
C LEU A 12 -5.64 -2.97 0.79
N ALA A 13 -4.85 -2.05 0.26
CA ALA A 13 -3.78 -1.40 1.02
C ALA A 13 -4.33 -0.56 2.18
N THR A 14 -5.46 0.12 1.98
CA THR A 14 -6.14 0.92 3.01
C THR A 14 -6.72 0.02 4.10
N ASP A 15 -7.34 -1.11 3.74
CA ASP A 15 -7.87 -2.04 4.74
C ASP A 15 -6.75 -2.73 5.53
N ALA A 16 -5.64 -3.05 4.87
CA ALA A 16 -4.43 -3.54 5.53
C ALA A 16 -3.87 -2.49 6.50
N LEU A 17 -3.80 -1.21 6.10
CA LEU A 17 -3.37 -0.13 6.98
C LEU A 17 -4.30 0.05 8.19
N ALA A 18 -5.61 -0.05 7.99
CA ALA A 18 -6.59 0.02 9.08
C ALA A 18 -6.46 -1.16 10.05
N TYR A 19 -6.19 -2.36 9.54
CA TYR A 19 -5.90 -3.53 10.38
C TYR A 19 -4.60 -3.35 11.16
N LEU A 20 -3.54 -2.86 10.51
CA LEU A 20 -2.26 -2.55 11.14
C LEU A 20 -2.42 -1.52 12.27
N ALA A 21 -3.29 -0.53 12.09
CA ALA A 21 -3.57 0.45 13.13
C ALA A 21 -4.25 -0.12 14.39
N GLY A 22 -4.81 -1.33 14.31
CA GLY A 22 -5.29 -2.09 15.47
C GLY A 22 -4.16 -2.67 16.34
N ASP A 23 -2.94 -2.75 15.81
CA ASP A 23 -1.75 -3.22 16.52
C ASP A 23 -0.68 -2.10 16.54
N LEU A 24 -0.62 -1.39 17.67
CA LEU A 24 0.25 -0.23 17.83
C LEU A 24 1.75 -0.57 17.74
N GLU A 25 2.14 -1.82 18.04
CA GLU A 25 3.54 -2.25 17.93
C GLU A 25 3.95 -2.37 16.47
N HIS A 26 3.16 -3.10 15.68
CA HIS A 26 3.40 -3.25 14.25
C HIS A 26 3.23 -1.92 13.50
N LEU A 27 2.23 -1.11 13.85
CA LEU A 27 2.06 0.23 13.30
C LEU A 27 3.28 1.11 13.60
N GLY A 28 3.74 1.15 14.85
CA GLY A 28 4.91 1.93 15.23
C GLY A 28 6.16 1.54 14.46
N ARG A 29 6.36 0.24 14.24
CA ARG A 29 7.47 -0.27 13.41
C ARG A 29 7.37 0.18 11.96
N PHE A 30 6.18 0.09 11.36
CA PHE A 30 5.95 0.52 9.99
C PHE A 30 6.19 2.03 9.84
N LEU A 31 5.63 2.86 10.72
CA LEU A 31 5.84 4.31 10.71
C LEU A 31 7.34 4.67 10.83
N ALA A 32 8.07 3.97 11.70
CA ALA A 32 9.51 4.16 11.84
C ALA A 32 10.29 3.80 10.57
N LEU A 33 9.88 2.75 9.85
CA LEU A 33 10.48 2.37 8.55
C LEU A 33 10.14 3.37 7.45
N ALA A 34 8.90 3.88 7.44
CA ALA A 34 8.44 4.90 6.51
C ALA A 34 9.03 6.29 6.80
N GLY A 35 9.62 6.49 7.99
CA GLY A 35 10.22 7.76 8.40
C GLY A 35 9.21 8.85 8.74
N ILE A 36 7.96 8.49 9.07
CA ILE A 36 6.88 9.43 9.35
C ILE A 36 6.30 9.22 10.76
N GLY A 37 5.69 10.25 11.33
CA GLY A 37 4.95 10.17 12.58
C GLY A 37 3.47 9.80 12.41
N PRO A 38 2.77 9.47 13.51
CA PRO A 38 1.32 9.19 13.50
C PRO A 38 0.47 10.37 13.00
N SER A 39 0.94 11.60 13.18
CA SER A 39 0.29 12.82 12.69
C SER A 39 0.30 12.93 11.17
N GLU A 40 1.32 12.38 10.52
CA GLU A 40 1.50 12.41 9.06
C GLU A 40 0.79 11.25 8.37
N LEU A 41 0.40 10.22 9.13
CA LEU A 41 -0.21 9.00 8.61
C LEU A 41 -1.39 9.27 7.67
N ARG A 42 -2.28 10.19 8.02
CA ARG A 42 -3.46 10.50 7.19
C ARG A 42 -3.06 11.09 5.83
N THR A 43 -2.07 11.99 5.83
CA THR A 43 -1.58 12.61 4.61
C THR A 43 -0.83 11.60 3.78
N ALA A 44 0.04 10.80 4.41
CA ALA A 44 0.80 9.75 3.74
C ALA A 44 -0.11 8.68 3.11
N ALA A 45 -1.22 8.31 3.77
CA ALA A 45 -2.18 7.33 3.24
C ALA A 45 -2.88 7.78 1.93
N ALA A 46 -2.83 9.07 1.58
CA ALA A 46 -3.32 9.56 0.30
C ALA A 46 -2.32 9.35 -0.86
N GLU A 47 -1.07 9.02 -0.55
CA GLU A 47 -0.01 8.83 -1.54
C GLU A 47 0.07 7.37 -1.99
N PRO A 48 -0.03 7.06 -3.30
CA PRO A 48 0.08 5.69 -3.80
C PRO A 48 1.38 5.00 -3.37
N GLY A 49 2.49 5.75 -3.31
CA GLY A 49 3.80 5.24 -2.86
C GLY A 49 3.79 4.75 -1.42
N PHE A 50 3.02 5.40 -0.54
CA PHE A 50 2.89 4.96 0.84
C PHE A 50 2.07 3.67 0.95
N LEU A 51 0.97 3.56 0.18
CA LEU A 51 0.16 2.34 0.10
C LEU A 51 0.96 1.15 -0.44
N ILE A 52 1.87 1.38 -1.40
CA ILE A 52 2.85 0.37 -1.83
C ILE A 52 3.71 -0.08 -0.65
N GLY A 53 4.22 0.86 0.15
CA GLY A 53 5.00 0.55 1.36
C GLY A 53 4.23 -0.28 2.39
N VAL A 54 2.93 -0.03 2.57
CA VAL A 54 2.06 -0.87 3.43
C VAL A 54 2.02 -2.30 2.91
N LEU A 55 1.77 -2.49 1.61
CA LEU A 55 1.72 -3.82 1.01
C LEU A 55 3.08 -4.55 1.15
N GLU A 56 4.19 -3.85 0.94
CA GLU A 56 5.55 -4.40 1.08
C GLU A 56 5.88 -4.78 2.52
N PHE A 57 5.45 -3.98 3.50
CA PHE A 57 5.61 -4.30 4.92
C PHE A 57 4.92 -5.62 5.28
N TYR A 58 3.70 -5.82 4.81
CA TYR A 58 2.96 -7.08 4.96
C TYR A 58 3.68 -8.24 4.26
N MET A 59 4.12 -8.07 3.02
CA MET A 59 4.85 -9.12 2.29
C MET A 59 6.20 -9.48 2.93
N GLY A 60 6.83 -8.56 3.66
CA GLY A 60 8.03 -8.82 4.46
C GLY A 60 7.75 -9.49 5.81
N HIS A 61 6.48 -9.62 6.23
CA HIS A 61 6.07 -10.15 7.53
C HIS A 61 4.99 -11.23 7.36
N GLU A 62 5.44 -12.46 7.08
CA GLU A 62 4.56 -13.59 6.76
C GLU A 62 3.45 -13.81 7.80
N SER A 63 3.76 -13.82 9.09
CA SER A 63 2.75 -14.03 10.15
C SER A 63 1.66 -12.96 10.15
N LEU A 64 2.03 -11.69 9.94
CA LEU A 64 1.09 -10.57 9.89
C LEU A 64 0.22 -10.64 8.63
N LEU A 65 0.82 -10.99 7.49
CA LEU A 65 0.11 -11.20 6.23
C LEU A 65 -0.91 -12.32 6.33
N LEU A 66 -0.52 -13.48 6.86
CA LEU A 66 -1.43 -14.60 7.02
C LEU A 66 -2.57 -14.27 7.99
N ALA A 67 -2.28 -13.61 9.12
CA ALA A 67 -3.28 -13.18 10.09
C ALA A 67 -4.31 -12.21 9.48
N PHE A 68 -3.86 -11.23 8.70
CA PHE A 68 -4.76 -10.32 7.98
C PHE A 68 -5.60 -11.05 6.93
N CYS A 69 -4.97 -11.88 6.11
CA CYS A 69 -5.63 -12.66 5.07
C CYS A 69 -6.74 -13.55 5.65
N GLU A 70 -6.46 -14.23 6.76
CA GLU A 70 -7.45 -15.03 7.49
C GLU A 70 -8.59 -14.16 8.05
N ALA A 71 -8.27 -13.02 8.66
CA ALA A 71 -9.27 -12.14 9.26
C ALA A 71 -10.19 -11.45 8.24
N ARG A 72 -9.69 -11.14 7.04
CA ARG A 72 -10.42 -10.37 6.02
C ARG A 72 -10.86 -11.19 4.80
N GLY A 73 -10.44 -12.45 4.70
CA GLY A 73 -10.80 -13.33 3.58
C GLY A 73 -10.04 -13.04 2.28
N HIS A 74 -8.86 -12.43 2.36
CA HIS A 74 -7.98 -12.18 1.21
C HIS A 74 -6.96 -13.30 1.02
N ARG A 75 -6.45 -13.47 -0.20
CA ARG A 75 -5.29 -14.33 -0.46
C ARG A 75 -3.98 -13.52 -0.40
N PRO A 76 -2.88 -14.10 0.11
CA PRO A 76 -1.58 -13.44 0.11
C PRO A 76 -1.11 -12.96 -1.27
N THR A 77 -1.48 -13.69 -2.33
CA THR A 77 -1.15 -13.32 -3.72
C THR A 77 -1.79 -12.01 -4.18
N GLU A 78 -2.86 -11.56 -3.52
CA GLU A 78 -3.54 -10.30 -3.85
C GLU A 78 -2.68 -9.08 -3.48
N PHE A 79 -1.82 -9.19 -2.45
CA PHE A 79 -0.89 -8.13 -2.07
C PHE A 79 0.15 -7.85 -3.16
N ALA A 80 0.74 -8.91 -3.72
CA ALA A 80 1.70 -8.78 -4.82
C ALA A 80 1.05 -8.18 -6.08
N ALA A 81 -0.18 -8.59 -6.39
CA ALA A 81 -0.95 -8.03 -7.50
C ALA A 81 -1.29 -6.55 -7.28
N ALA A 82 -1.71 -6.19 -6.06
CA ALA A 82 -2.00 -4.81 -5.68
C ALA A 82 -0.77 -3.91 -5.78
N ARG A 83 0.39 -4.38 -5.25
CA ARG A 83 1.67 -3.66 -5.35
C ARG A 83 2.01 -3.33 -6.80
N TYR A 84 1.87 -4.32 -7.69
CA TYR A 84 2.14 -4.14 -9.11
C TYR A 84 1.16 -3.17 -9.78
N ALA A 85 -0.12 -3.21 -9.40
CA ALA A 85 -1.13 -2.31 -9.95
C ALA A 85 -0.85 -0.84 -9.58
N LEU A 86 -0.52 -0.56 -8.31
CA LEU A 86 -0.21 0.79 -7.84
C LEU A 86 1.09 1.33 -8.47
N ASP A 87 2.13 0.50 -8.55
CA ASP A 87 3.41 0.87 -9.17
C ASP A 87 3.28 1.15 -10.68
N ALA A 88 2.39 0.44 -11.36
CA ALA A 88 2.14 0.67 -12.78
C ALA A 88 1.41 1.99 -13.06
N GLU A 89 0.58 2.48 -12.14
CA GLU A 89 -0.14 3.76 -12.26
C GLU A 89 0.80 4.95 -12.06
N GLY A 90 1.61 4.94 -10.99
CA GLY A 90 2.57 6.03 -10.73
C GLY A 90 3.61 6.23 -11.84
N ARG A 91 3.90 5.17 -12.62
CA ARG A 91 4.74 5.25 -13.83
C ARG A 91 4.05 5.86 -15.04
N GLN A 92 2.71 5.79 -15.13
CA GLN A 92 1.95 6.41 -16.22
C GLN A 92 1.83 7.91 -16.05
N GLU A 93 1.67 8.39 -14.82
CA GLU A 93 1.63 9.82 -14.49
C GLU A 93 2.98 10.49 -14.82
N ALA A 94 4.10 9.88 -14.44
CA ALA A 94 5.44 10.38 -14.76
C ALA A 94 5.78 10.35 -16.27
N GLY A 95 5.08 9.53 -17.06
CA GLY A 95 5.29 9.39 -18.50
C GLY A 95 4.65 10.50 -19.34
N LEU A 96 3.69 11.25 -18.79
CA LEU A 96 2.98 12.34 -19.48
C LEU A 96 3.68 13.70 -19.37
N GLU A 97 4.70 13.82 -18.52
CA GLU A 97 5.44 15.08 -18.30
C GLU A 97 6.68 15.23 -19.22
N SER A 98 7.02 14.24 -20.05
CA SER A 98 8.20 14.27 -20.93
C SER A 98 7.97 14.72 -22.38
N ASP A 99 6.74 14.98 -22.83
CA ASP A 99 6.44 15.35 -24.24
C ASP A 99 6.38 16.88 -24.46
N GLY A 100 7.16 17.65 -23.70
CA GLY A 100 7.05 19.12 -23.62
C GLY A 100 8.32 19.93 -23.88
N ASP A 101 9.38 19.35 -24.46
CA ASP A 101 10.57 20.12 -24.88
C ASP A 101 11.32 19.42 -26.03
N PHE A 102 10.97 19.76 -27.29
CA PHE A 102 11.86 20.39 -28.28
C PHE A 102 11.12 20.74 -29.58
#